data_AF-A0A1Q8WUB2-F1
#
_entry.id   AF-A0A1Q8WUB2-F1
#
_cell.length_a   1.000
_cell.length_b   1.000
_cell.length_c   1.000
_cell.angle_alpha   90.00
_cell.angle_beta   90.00
_cell.angle_gamma   90.00
#
_symmetry.space_group_name_H-M   'P 1'
#
loop_
_entity.id
_entity.type
_entity.pdbx_description
1 polymer ?
#
loop_
_entity_poly.entity_id
_entity_poly.type
_entity_poly.pdbx_seq_one_letter_code
_entity_poly.pdbx_strand_id
1 'polypeptide(L)'
;MPDPGTELEELRRRVEEQSQRIDELQDALHTLTIAVQYRKEEPYLAFLAEHGVAGRRRVALNGVINGVLSRARGDAPSPGQGARAELLEDFPALAEAYLPEPIDRDEAVRIVGEVLGSERLGAQALEAHRARGLGREDHQALTGRPNAHHHNT
;
A
#
# COMPACT_ATOMS: atom_id res chain seq x y z
N MET A 1 -33.63 -21.24 20.97
CA MET A 1 -32.22 -21.64 21.10
C MET A 1 -31.63 -21.59 19.70
N PRO A 2 -30.55 -20.82 19.46
CA PRO A 2 -29.80 -20.94 18.22
C PRO A 2 -29.29 -22.39 18.07
N ASP A 3 -29.05 -22.81 16.84
CA ASP A 3 -28.43 -24.10 16.57
C ASP A 3 -26.99 -24.08 17.14
N PRO A 4 -26.56 -25.06 17.95
CA PRO A 4 -25.17 -25.16 18.42
C PRO A 4 -24.13 -25.12 17.28
N GLY A 5 -24.49 -25.51 16.05
CA GLY A 5 -23.64 -25.31 14.87
C GLY A 5 -23.38 -23.84 14.57
N THR A 6 -24.40 -22.98 14.68
CA THR A 6 -24.29 -21.54 14.46
C THR A 6 -23.48 -20.85 15.57
N GLU A 7 -23.62 -21.28 16.83
CA GLU A 7 -22.83 -20.74 17.95
C GLU A 7 -21.34 -21.05 17.79
N LEU A 8 -20.99 -22.27 17.33
CA LEU A 8 -19.61 -22.65 17.08
C LEU A 8 -18.98 -21.89 15.91
N GLU A 9 -19.73 -21.67 14.82
CA GLU A 9 -19.29 -20.87 13.68
C GLU A 9 -19.06 -19.41 14.07
N GLU A 10 -19.96 -18.82 14.87
CA GLU A 10 -19.79 -17.46 15.35
C GLU A 10 -18.56 -17.33 16.26
N LEU A 11 -18.31 -18.31 17.13
CA LEU A 11 -17.11 -18.34 17.96
C LEU A 11 -15.84 -18.44 17.11
N ARG A 12 -15.83 -19.28 16.07
CA ARG A 12 -14.69 -19.40 15.14
C ARG A 12 -14.42 -18.08 14.42
N ARG A 13 -15.45 -17.44 13.87
CA ARG A 13 -15.34 -16.12 13.23
C ARG A 13 -14.76 -15.08 14.20
N ARG A 14 -15.23 -15.04 15.44
CA ARG A 14 -14.71 -14.12 16.46
C ARG A 14 -13.25 -14.39 16.82
N VAL A 15 -12.85 -15.66 16.92
CA VAL A 15 -11.45 -16.04 17.17
C VAL A 15 -10.56 -15.60 16.01
N GLU A 16 -11.01 -15.79 14.78
CA GLU A 16 -10.29 -15.35 13.57
C GLU A 16 -10.14 -13.83 13.52
N GLU A 17 -11.22 -13.08 13.77
CA GLU A 17 -11.20 -11.61 13.88
C GLU A 17 -10.26 -11.12 14.98
N GLN A 18 -10.25 -11.79 16.14
CA GLN A 18 -9.36 -11.43 17.24
C GLN A 18 -7.90 -11.75 16.92
N SER A 19 -7.64 -12.88 16.27
CA SER A 19 -6.28 -13.27 15.85
C SER A 19 -5.72 -12.25 14.86
N GLN A 20 -6.53 -11.86 13.87
CA GLN A 20 -6.17 -10.81 12.92
C GLN A 20 -5.84 -9.50 13.64
N ARG A 21 -6.66 -9.05 14.60
CA ARG A 21 -6.37 -7.82 15.38
C ARG A 21 -5.08 -7.92 16.17
N ILE A 22 -4.74 -9.09 16.70
CA ILE A 22 -3.47 -9.30 17.42
C ILE A 22 -2.29 -9.14 16.46
N ASP A 23 -2.36 -9.72 15.27
CA ASP A 23 -1.31 -9.60 14.25
C ASP A 23 -1.10 -8.14 13.83
N GLU A 24 -2.18 -7.37 13.65
CA GLU A 24 -2.11 -5.95 13.32
C GLU A 24 -1.49 -5.10 14.43
N LEU A 25 -1.80 -5.41 15.70
CA LEU A 25 -1.21 -4.74 16.85
C LEU A 25 0.28 -5.06 17.01
N GLN A 26 0.67 -6.33 16.82
CA GLN A 26 2.07 -6.73 16.82
C GLN A 26 2.86 -6.00 15.73
N ASP A 27 2.25 -5.87 14.54
CA ASP A 27 2.85 -5.15 13.43
C ASP A 27 3.03 -3.65 13.70
N ALA A 28 2.01 -3.02 14.28
CA ALA A 28 2.07 -1.61 14.68
C ALA A 28 3.16 -1.37 15.73
N LEU A 29 3.25 -2.23 16.74
CA LEU A 29 4.28 -2.15 17.79
C LEU A 29 5.69 -2.32 17.23
N HIS A 30 5.88 -3.26 16.31
CA HIS A 30 7.16 -3.46 15.65
C HIS A 30 7.57 -2.23 14.84
N THR A 31 6.63 -1.70 14.04
CA THR A 31 6.85 -0.49 13.23
C THR A 31 7.17 0.73 14.10
N LEU A 32 6.44 0.93 15.19
CA LEU A 32 6.70 1.99 16.17
C LEU A 32 8.08 1.87 16.81
N THR A 33 8.48 0.66 17.18
CA THR A 33 9.79 0.40 17.79
C THR A 33 10.91 0.84 16.86
N ILE A 34 10.83 0.48 15.57
CA ILE A 34 11.83 0.87 14.57
C ILE A 34 11.76 2.38 14.30
N ALA A 35 10.55 2.93 14.13
CA ALA A 35 10.35 4.36 13.87
C ALA A 35 10.92 5.25 14.97
N VAL A 36 10.82 4.85 16.24
CA VAL A 36 11.40 5.60 17.37
C VAL A 36 12.93 5.49 17.37
N GLN A 37 13.48 4.30 17.11
CA GLN A 37 14.93 4.07 17.15
C GLN A 37 15.69 4.65 15.95
N TYR A 38 15.07 4.64 14.76
CA TYR A 38 15.73 4.92 13.48
C TYR A 38 14.96 5.93 12.63
N ARG A 39 14.30 6.91 13.26
CA ARG A 39 13.37 7.82 12.57
C ARG A 39 13.94 8.50 11.32
N LYS A 40 15.24 8.82 11.32
CA LYS A 40 15.90 9.53 10.20
C LYS A 40 16.31 8.58 9.09
N GLU A 41 16.71 7.37 9.46
CA GLU A 41 17.17 6.31 8.58
C GLU A 41 16.01 5.55 7.94
N GLU A 42 14.85 5.55 8.62
CA GLU A 42 13.64 4.82 8.24
C GLU A 42 12.42 5.75 8.09
N PRO A 43 12.48 6.75 7.18
CA PRO A 43 11.43 7.77 7.03
C PRO A 43 10.07 7.18 6.63
N TYR A 44 10.06 6.09 5.85
CA TYR A 44 8.83 5.41 5.49
C TYR A 44 8.21 4.69 6.69
N LEU A 45 8.98 3.99 7.53
CA LEU A 45 8.44 3.34 8.73
C LEU A 45 7.97 4.38 9.75
N ALA A 46 8.68 5.51 9.86
CA ALA A 46 8.23 6.64 10.67
C ALA A 46 6.87 7.18 10.19
N PHE A 47 6.70 7.37 8.88
CA PHE A 47 5.41 7.77 8.30
C PHE A 47 4.30 6.76 8.65
N LEU A 48 4.54 5.46 8.45
CA LEU A 48 3.56 4.42 8.76
C LEU A 48 3.15 4.44 10.23
N ALA A 49 4.13 4.56 11.14
CA ALA A 49 3.90 4.64 12.57
C ALA A 49 3.11 5.90 12.97
N GLU A 50 3.50 7.07 12.46
CA GLU A 50 2.85 8.36 12.75
C GLU A 50 1.38 8.40 12.29
N HIS A 51 1.03 7.62 11.26
CA HIS A 51 -0.31 7.55 10.70
C HIS A 51 -1.07 6.25 11.04
N GLY A 52 -0.54 5.41 11.93
CA GLY A 52 -1.19 4.18 12.37
C GLY A 52 -1.46 3.19 11.23
N VAL A 53 -0.59 3.17 10.22
CA VAL A 53 -0.70 2.24 9.09
C VAL A 53 0.03 0.95 9.42
N ALA A 54 -0.74 -0.09 9.73
CA ALA A 54 -0.24 -1.42 10.08
C ALA A 54 -1.09 -2.52 9.42
N GLY A 55 -0.65 -3.77 9.55
CA GLY A 55 -1.48 -4.93 9.21
C GLY A 55 -1.85 -4.99 7.74
N ARG A 56 -3.10 -5.38 7.46
CA ARG A 56 -3.63 -5.48 6.09
C ARG A 56 -3.56 -4.15 5.33
N ARG A 57 -3.80 -3.02 6.00
CA ARG A 57 -3.70 -1.69 5.39
C ARG A 57 -2.28 -1.37 4.93
N ARG A 58 -1.26 -1.76 5.71
CA ARG A 58 0.14 -1.60 5.31
C ARG A 58 0.50 -2.51 4.13
N VAL A 59 0.03 -3.74 4.13
CA VAL A 59 0.23 -4.68 3.00
C VAL A 59 -0.39 -4.10 1.72
N ALA A 60 -1.62 -3.60 1.80
CA ALA A 60 -2.29 -2.96 0.67
C ALA A 60 -1.54 -1.71 0.20
N LEU A 61 -1.12 -0.83 1.11
CA LEU A 61 -0.36 0.37 0.76
C LEU A 61 0.94 0.05 0.03
N ASN A 62 1.71 -0.94 0.52
CA ASN A 62 2.93 -1.37 -0.13
C ASN A 62 2.66 -1.97 -1.52
N GLY A 63 1.58 -2.76 -1.65
CA GLY A 63 1.14 -3.30 -2.93
C GLY A 63 0.78 -2.20 -3.93
N VAL A 64 0.03 -1.18 -3.49
CA VAL A 64 -0.35 -0.03 -4.32
C VAL A 64 0.88 0.76 -4.74
N ILE A 65 1.78 1.10 -3.81
CA ILE A 65 3.02 1.82 -4.13
C ILE A 65 3.84 1.04 -5.16
N ASN A 66 4.02 -0.27 -4.99
CA ASN A 66 4.74 -1.09 -5.95
C ASN A 66 4.05 -1.13 -7.33
N GLY A 67 2.73 -1.22 -7.37
CA GLY A 67 1.94 -1.21 -8.60
C GLY A 67 2.14 0.10 -9.37
N VAL A 68 1.90 1.25 -8.73
CA VAL A 68 2.01 2.56 -9.41
C VAL A 68 3.44 2.86 -9.87
N LEU A 69 4.44 2.43 -9.11
CA LEU A 69 5.86 2.57 -9.45
C LEU A 69 6.25 1.68 -10.65
N SER A 70 5.80 0.43 -10.68
CA SER A 70 5.98 -0.48 -11.81
C SER A 70 5.28 0.04 -13.08
N ARG A 71 4.04 0.52 -12.94
CA ARG A 71 3.25 1.15 -14.02
C ARG A 71 3.96 2.38 -14.58
N ALA A 72 4.57 3.20 -13.73
CA ALA A 72 5.35 4.37 -14.14
C ALA A 72 6.61 4.01 -14.93
N ARG A 73 7.25 2.87 -14.63
CA ARG A 73 8.38 2.35 -15.43
C ARG A 73 7.96 1.76 -16.78
N GLY A 74 6.68 1.47 -16.98
CA GLY A 74 6.20 0.70 -18.12
C GLY A 74 6.47 -0.80 -18.01
N ASP A 75 6.75 -1.30 -16.79
CA ASP A 75 6.87 -2.72 -16.54
C ASP A 75 5.47 -3.36 -16.55
N ALA A 76 5.34 -4.52 -17.19
CA ALA A 76 4.05 -5.21 -17.29
C ALA A 76 3.57 -5.63 -15.88
N PRO A 77 2.42 -5.13 -15.41
CA PRO A 77 1.92 -5.47 -14.10
C PRO A 77 1.52 -6.95 -14.06
N SER A 78 2.16 -7.75 -13.19
CA SER A 78 1.60 -9.06 -12.82
C SER A 78 1.21 -9.06 -11.34
N PRO A 79 -0.09 -9.20 -11.06
CA PRO A 79 -0.57 -9.54 -9.73
C PRO A 79 -0.10 -10.92 -9.26
N GLY A 80 0.52 -11.00 -8.08
CA GLY A 80 0.58 -12.28 -7.34
C GLY A 80 -0.84 -12.73 -6.96
N GLN A 81 -1.22 -13.98 -7.26
CA GLN A 81 -2.63 -14.38 -7.36
C GLN A 81 -3.36 -14.77 -6.05
N GLY A 82 -2.67 -15.11 -4.96
CA GLY A 82 -3.33 -15.66 -3.76
C GLY A 82 -3.84 -14.60 -2.77
N ALA A 83 -2.93 -14.05 -1.96
CA ALA A 83 -3.24 -13.07 -0.90
C ALA A 83 -3.86 -11.75 -1.39
N ARG A 84 -3.96 -11.55 -2.70
CA ARG A 84 -4.46 -10.34 -3.32
C ARG A 84 -5.99 -10.30 -3.42
N ALA A 85 -6.68 -11.44 -3.51
CA ALA A 85 -8.14 -11.47 -3.68
C ALA A 85 -8.87 -10.88 -2.45
N GLU A 86 -8.51 -11.33 -1.25
CA GLU A 86 -9.10 -10.85 0.01
C GLU A 86 -8.73 -9.38 0.31
N LEU A 87 -7.57 -8.92 -0.16
CA LEU A 87 -7.18 -7.51 -0.01
C LEU A 87 -7.90 -6.59 -0.99
N LEU A 88 -8.27 -7.09 -2.18
CA LEU A 88 -8.95 -6.29 -3.20
C LEU A 88 -10.36 -5.87 -2.78
N GLU A 89 -11.06 -6.69 -2.00
CA GLU A 89 -12.39 -6.35 -1.46
C GLU A 89 -12.34 -5.11 -0.57
N ASP A 90 -11.34 -5.04 0.31
CA ASP A 90 -11.18 -3.93 1.26
C ASP A 90 -10.36 -2.76 0.70
N PHE A 91 -9.53 -3.00 -0.33
CA PHE A 91 -8.61 -2.02 -0.91
C PHE A 91 -8.66 -2.04 -2.45
N PRO A 92 -9.72 -1.49 -3.07
CA PRO A 92 -9.90 -1.51 -4.53
C PRO A 92 -8.79 -0.76 -5.30
N ALA A 93 -8.11 0.20 -4.66
CA ALA A 93 -6.94 0.90 -5.20
C ALA A 93 -5.81 -0.06 -5.64
N LEU A 94 -5.75 -1.28 -5.08
CA LEU A 94 -4.82 -2.33 -5.53
C LEU A 94 -5.10 -2.81 -6.95
N ALA A 95 -6.36 -2.80 -7.42
CA ALA A 95 -6.65 -3.12 -8.82
C ALA A 95 -6.13 -2.01 -9.72
N GLU A 96 -6.46 -0.77 -9.38
CA GLU A 96 -6.13 0.42 -10.17
C GLU A 96 -4.62 0.64 -10.31
N ALA A 97 -3.85 0.36 -9.25
CA ALA A 97 -2.40 0.47 -9.26
C ALA A 97 -1.70 -0.46 -10.28
N TYR A 98 -2.37 -1.51 -10.76
CA TYR A 98 -1.83 -2.51 -11.68
C TYR A 98 -2.53 -2.49 -13.05
N LEU A 99 -3.24 -1.41 -13.38
CA LEU A 99 -3.74 -1.19 -14.72
C LEU A 99 -2.57 -1.05 -15.73
N PRO A 100 -2.74 -1.52 -16.98
CA PRO A 100 -1.67 -1.56 -17.97
C PRO A 100 -1.35 -0.19 -18.59
N GLU A 101 -2.24 0.79 -18.49
CA GLU A 101 -2.04 2.13 -19.04
C GLU A 101 -0.85 2.83 -18.37
N PRO A 102 -0.17 3.80 -19.00
CA PRO A 102 0.81 4.65 -18.30
C PRO A 102 0.14 5.43 -17.16
N ILE A 103 0.90 5.79 -16.13
CA ILE A 103 0.42 6.59 -14.99
C ILE A 103 1.23 7.87 -14.84
N ASP A 104 0.57 8.96 -14.45
CA ASP A 104 1.24 10.18 -14.03
C ASP A 104 1.33 10.32 -12.51
N ARG A 105 2.06 11.34 -12.05
CA ARG A 105 2.28 11.55 -10.61
C ARG A 105 0.99 11.86 -9.85
N ASP A 106 0.06 12.60 -10.44
CA ASP A 106 -1.14 13.04 -9.76
C ASP A 106 -2.11 11.86 -9.60
N GLU A 107 -2.22 11.03 -10.63
CA GLU A 107 -2.95 9.76 -10.57
C GLU A 107 -2.35 8.82 -9.52
N ALA A 108 -1.03 8.65 -9.48
CA ALA A 108 -0.38 7.81 -8.48
C ALA A 108 -0.59 8.31 -7.03
N VAL A 109 -0.53 9.63 -6.81
CA VAL A 109 -0.83 10.24 -5.52
C VAL A 109 -2.27 9.96 -5.10
N ARG A 110 -3.23 10.05 -6.03
CA ARG A 110 -4.63 9.73 -5.76
C ARG A 110 -4.81 8.26 -5.36
N ILE A 111 -4.31 7.32 -6.15
CA ILE A 111 -4.46 5.88 -5.89
C ILE A 111 -3.83 5.48 -4.53
N VAL A 112 -2.63 5.97 -4.23
CA VAL A 112 -2.00 5.73 -2.91
C VAL A 112 -2.82 6.41 -1.80
N GLY A 113 -3.34 7.60 -2.07
CA GLY A 113 -4.19 8.36 -1.17
C GLY A 113 -5.48 7.65 -0.80
N GLU A 114 -6.08 6.87 -1.69
CA GLU A 114 -7.31 6.11 -1.41
C GLU A 114 -7.12 5.09 -0.29
N VAL A 115 -5.99 4.38 -0.25
CA VAL A 115 -5.65 3.46 0.85
C VAL A 115 -5.53 4.21 2.19
N LEU A 116 -5.07 5.47 2.13
CA LEU A 116 -4.80 6.31 3.29
C LEU A 116 -6.00 7.20 3.68
N GLY A 117 -7.02 7.30 2.82
CA GLY A 117 -8.16 8.21 2.97
C GLY A 117 -7.84 9.67 2.66
N SER A 118 -6.71 9.97 2.01
CA SER A 118 -6.32 11.34 1.64
C SER A 118 -5.19 11.39 0.61
N GLU A 119 -5.37 12.18 -0.45
CA GLU A 119 -4.31 12.48 -1.43
C GLU A 119 -3.07 13.12 -0.79
N ARG A 120 -3.27 13.98 0.22
CA ARG A 120 -2.17 14.58 0.98
C ARG A 120 -1.30 13.50 1.63
N LEU A 121 -1.94 12.50 2.22
CA LEU A 121 -1.23 11.35 2.81
C LEU A 121 -0.61 10.47 1.72
N GLY A 122 -1.26 10.33 0.56
CA GLY A 122 -0.71 9.63 -0.61
C GLY A 122 0.63 10.24 -1.07
N ALA A 123 0.68 11.57 -1.22
CA ALA A 123 1.89 12.28 -1.56
C ALA A 123 2.99 12.12 -0.49
N GLN A 124 2.62 12.22 0.79
CA GLN A 124 3.55 12.03 1.91
C GLN A 124 4.10 10.60 1.98
N ALA A 125 3.27 9.60 1.72
CA ALA A 125 3.67 8.19 1.70
C ALA A 125 4.68 7.91 0.59
N LEU A 126 4.40 8.37 -0.64
CA LEU A 126 5.32 8.25 -1.77
C LEU A 126 6.65 8.95 -1.50
N GLU A 127 6.62 10.15 -0.91
CA GLU A 127 7.83 10.89 -0.57
C GLU A 127 8.64 10.19 0.54
N ALA A 128 7.99 9.69 1.59
CA ALA A 128 8.65 8.94 2.65
C ALA A 128 9.25 7.62 2.14
N HIS A 129 8.55 6.93 1.23
CA HIS A 129 9.05 5.74 0.55
C HIS A 129 10.28 6.07 -0.32
N ARG A 130 10.22 7.14 -1.10
CA ARG A 130 11.34 7.64 -1.91
C ARG A 130 12.55 8.00 -1.05
N ALA A 131 12.32 8.70 0.07
CA ALA A 131 13.36 9.14 1.00
C ALA A 131 14.09 7.98 1.67
N ARG A 132 13.41 6.85 1.90
CA ARG A 132 14.04 5.59 2.35
C ARG A 132 15.07 5.04 1.35
N GLY A 133 14.99 5.45 0.08
CA GLY A 133 15.93 5.08 -0.97
C GLY A 133 15.57 3.80 -1.73
N LEU A 134 14.39 3.22 -1.49
CA LEU A 134 13.86 2.10 -2.27
C LEU A 134 13.18 2.61 -3.55
N GLY A 135 13.41 1.92 -4.67
CA GLY A 135 12.76 2.22 -5.95
C GLY A 135 13.12 3.59 -6.55
N ARG A 136 14.37 4.05 -6.39
CA ARG A 136 14.81 5.38 -6.85
C ARG A 136 14.50 5.63 -8.33
N GLU A 137 14.76 4.65 -9.19
CA GLU A 137 14.48 4.78 -10.63
C GLU A 137 12.96 4.75 -10.90
N ASP A 138 12.17 4.02 -10.11
CA ASP A 138 10.70 4.04 -10.21
C ASP A 138 10.15 5.44 -9.89
N HIS A 139 10.63 6.02 -8.78
CA HIS A 139 10.25 7.37 -8.36
C HIS A 139 10.73 8.43 -9.34
N GLN A 140 11.85 8.19 -10.03
CA GLN A 140 12.29 9.04 -11.15
C GLN A 140 11.36 8.93 -12.34
N ALA A 141 10.90 7.72 -12.71
CA ALA A 141 9.93 7.55 -13.79
C ALA A 141 8.61 8.27 -13.48
N LEU A 142 8.16 8.27 -12.23
CA LEU A 142 6.98 8.99 -11.77
C LEU A 142 7.12 10.53 -11.81
N THR A 143 8.34 11.04 -11.66
CA THR A 143 8.63 12.50 -11.66
C THR A 143 9.12 13.01 -13.01
N GLY A 144 9.59 12.12 -13.87
CA GLY A 144 9.90 12.40 -15.26
C GLY A 144 8.61 12.75 -15.99
N ARG A 145 8.57 13.96 -16.58
CA ARG A 145 7.49 14.33 -17.50
C ARG A 145 7.39 13.27 -18.61
N PRO A 146 6.18 12.95 -19.11
CA PRO A 146 6.10 12.32 -20.42
C PRO A 146 6.84 13.23 -21.38
N ASN A 147 7.84 12.71 -22.09
CA ASN A 147 8.51 13.46 -23.14
C ASN A 147 7.43 13.94 -24.11
N ALA A 148 7.12 15.23 -24.06
CA ALA A 148 6.37 15.89 -25.09
C ALA A 148 7.16 15.74 -26.39
N HIS A 149 6.59 14.99 -27.33
CA HIS A 149 6.93 14.92 -28.75
C HIS A 149 8.34 14.46 -29.14
N HIS A 150 8.40 13.26 -29.71
CA HIS A 150 8.98 13.15 -31.06
C HIS A 150 7.93 12.59 -32.02
N HIS A 151 7.15 13.49 -32.62
CA HIS A 151 6.89 13.36 -34.05
C HIS A 151 8.23 13.52 -34.75
N ASN A 152 8.61 12.52 -35.55
CA ASN A 152 9.35 12.80 -36.77
C ASN A 152 8.77 11.92 -37.87
N THR A 153 8.38 12.66 -38.91
CA THR A 153 8.01 12.27 -40.28
C THR A 153 8.82 11.15 -40.88
#